data_AF-A0A2J6W0M3-F1
#
_entry.id   AF-A0A2J6W0M3-F1
#
_cell.length_a   1.000
_cell.length_b   1.000
_cell.length_c   1.000
_cell.angle_alpha   90.00
_cell.angle_beta   90.00
_cell.angle_gamma   90.00
#
_symmetry.space_group_name_H-M   'P 1'
#
loop_
_entity.id
_entity.type
_entity.pdbx_description
1 polymer ?
#
loop_
_entity_poly.entity_id
_entity_poly.type
_entity_poly.pdbx_seq_one_letter_code
_entity_poly.pdbx_strand_id
1 'polypeptide(L)'
;KVNGIVLAEMVKDNSVNYVSVVIFGKSEEVKNNSDKLKAFKNLMDRMVPERWENSILPSDNDLNNVSIIKISIDKFSIKKREGGPKLNHKSSTNKNNIWSGEITIKCRYEKPIDNENIPNYIAKLIGKQL
;
A
#
# COMPACT_ATOMS: atom_id res chain seq x y z
N LYS A 1 -5.50 -1.14 1.49
CA LYS A 1 -5.29 -1.45 0.06
C LYS A 1 -6.59 -1.95 -0.56
N VAL A 2 -7.04 -1.33 -1.63
CA VAL A 2 -8.22 -1.77 -2.40
C VAL A 2 -7.75 -2.66 -3.54
N ASN A 3 -8.37 -3.82 -3.70
CA ASN A 3 -7.97 -4.88 -4.65
C ASN A 3 -9.04 -5.19 -5.70
N GLY A 4 -10.27 -4.71 -5.55
CA GLY A 4 -11.29 -4.91 -6.56
C GLY A 4 -12.65 -4.32 -6.21
N ILE A 5 -13.49 -4.11 -7.21
CA ILE A 5 -14.88 -3.69 -7.09
C ILE A 5 -15.75 -4.91 -7.31
N VAL A 6 -16.69 -5.17 -6.40
CA VAL A 6 -17.59 -6.31 -6.49
C VAL A 6 -18.99 -5.83 -6.82
N LEU A 7 -19.47 -6.27 -7.98
CA LEU A 7 -20.75 -5.89 -8.55
C LEU A 7 -21.70 -7.09 -8.43
N ALA A 8 -22.69 -6.94 -7.56
CA ALA A 8 -23.75 -7.90 -7.35
C ALA A 8 -24.98 -7.52 -8.17
N GLU A 9 -25.95 -8.44 -8.27
CA GLU A 9 -27.22 -8.19 -8.96
C GLU A 9 -28.06 -7.12 -8.27
N MET A 10 -27.98 -7.04 -6.93
CA MET A 10 -28.65 -6.01 -6.12
C MET A 10 -27.65 -4.97 -5.64
N VAL A 11 -28.00 -3.69 -5.80
CA VAL A 11 -27.14 -2.55 -5.41
C VAL A 11 -26.68 -2.61 -3.96
N LYS A 12 -27.55 -3.05 -3.04
CA LYS A 12 -27.21 -3.19 -1.61
C LYS A 12 -26.11 -4.22 -1.31
N ASP A 13 -25.87 -5.14 -2.24
CA ASP A 13 -24.89 -6.22 -2.10
C ASP A 13 -23.58 -5.91 -2.88
N ASN A 14 -23.53 -4.77 -3.58
CA ASN A 14 -22.28 -4.25 -4.14
C ASN A 14 -21.26 -3.99 -3.02
N SER A 15 -19.99 -4.21 -3.31
CA SER A 15 -18.94 -4.10 -2.32
C SER A 15 -17.58 -3.86 -2.96
N VAL A 16 -16.53 -3.92 -2.14
CA VAL A 16 -15.14 -3.69 -2.54
C VAL A 16 -14.28 -4.76 -1.88
N ASN A 17 -13.40 -5.39 -2.64
CA ASN A 17 -12.34 -6.24 -2.09
C ASN A 17 -11.18 -5.39 -1.61
N TYR A 18 -10.72 -5.64 -0.39
CA TYR A 18 -9.70 -4.82 0.27
C TYR A 18 -9.02 -5.57 1.41
N VAL A 19 -7.86 -5.05 1.81
CA VAL A 19 -7.20 -5.34 3.09
C VAL A 19 -6.99 -4.02 3.81
N SER A 20 -7.45 -3.93 5.06
CA SER A 20 -7.21 -2.78 5.94
C SER A 20 -6.67 -3.27 7.29
N VAL A 21 -5.77 -2.47 7.87
CA VAL A 21 -5.19 -2.69 9.19
C VAL A 21 -5.36 -1.42 10.00
N VAL A 22 -5.84 -1.54 11.23
CA VAL A 22 -5.84 -0.46 12.22
C VAL A 22 -4.84 -0.84 13.30
N ILE A 23 -3.88 0.04 13.57
CA ILE A 23 -2.84 -0.16 14.58
C ILE A 23 -3.12 0.81 15.74
N PHE A 24 -3.05 0.28 16.95
CA PHE A 24 -3.09 1.05 18.20
C PHE A 24 -1.77 0.85 18.92
N GLY A 25 -1.20 1.96 19.36
CA GLY A 25 0.06 1.95 20.08
C GLY A 25 0.51 3.32 20.51
N LYS A 26 1.58 3.34 21.30
CA LYS A 26 2.19 4.59 21.75
C LYS A 26 3.18 5.08 20.69
N SER A 27 3.08 6.37 20.38
CA SER A 27 4.04 7.07 19.53
C SER A 27 5.15 7.67 20.36
N GLU A 28 6.39 7.54 19.90
CA GLU A 28 7.57 8.14 20.50
C GLU A 28 8.40 8.82 19.42
N GLU A 29 9.00 9.97 19.74
CA GLU A 29 9.97 10.60 18.86
C GLU A 29 11.34 9.88 18.94
N VAL A 30 11.93 9.61 17.78
CA VAL A 30 13.29 9.10 17.67
C VAL A 30 14.25 10.28 17.77
N LYS A 31 14.91 10.40 18.93
CA LYS A 31 15.77 11.55 19.26
C LYS A 31 17.20 11.43 18.74
N ASN A 32 17.76 10.22 18.74
CA ASN A 32 19.16 9.99 18.38
C ASN A 32 19.35 9.99 16.85
N ASN A 33 20.32 10.76 16.35
CA ASN A 33 20.62 10.86 14.92
C ASN A 33 21.00 9.51 14.28
N SER A 34 21.73 8.65 14.99
CA SER A 34 22.07 7.30 14.49
C SER A 34 20.83 6.43 14.29
N ASP A 35 19.82 6.56 15.15
CA ASP A 35 18.57 5.81 15.02
C ASP A 35 17.64 6.43 13.97
N LYS A 36 17.66 7.76 13.82
CA LYS A 36 17.02 8.45 12.69
C LYS A 36 17.59 7.96 11.36
N LEU A 37 18.92 7.85 11.26
CA LEU A 37 19.61 7.37 10.06
C LEU A 37 19.22 5.91 9.73
N LYS A 38 19.18 5.02 10.73
CA LYS A 38 18.69 3.64 10.54
C LYS A 38 17.23 3.61 10.08
N ALA A 39 16.38 4.46 10.64
CA ALA A 39 14.98 4.53 10.26
C ALA A 39 14.82 4.99 8.79
N PHE A 40 15.59 5.99 8.36
CA PHE A 40 15.64 6.41 6.95
C PHE A 40 16.12 5.31 6.02
N LYS A 41 17.20 4.59 6.39
CA LYS A 41 17.68 3.44 5.61
C LYS A 41 16.57 2.41 5.42
N ASN A 42 15.95 1.98 6.52
CA ASN A 42 14.88 0.98 6.49
C ASN A 42 13.67 1.44 5.66
N LEU A 43 13.31 2.73 5.74
CA LEU A 43 12.24 3.31 4.94
C LEU A 43 12.58 3.26 3.45
N MET A 44 13.79 3.71 3.08
CA MET A 44 14.24 3.75 1.69
C MET A 44 14.36 2.35 1.10
N ASP A 45 14.98 1.42 1.81
CA ASP A 45 15.15 0.03 1.36
C ASP A 45 13.80 -0.66 1.13
N ARG A 46 12.78 -0.32 1.94
CA ARG A 46 11.42 -0.83 1.78
C ARG A 46 10.70 -0.24 0.56
N MET A 47 10.96 1.03 0.25
CA MET A 47 10.32 1.73 -0.87
C MET A 47 10.97 1.39 -2.22
N VAL A 48 12.30 1.43 -2.27
CA VAL A 48 13.11 1.23 -3.47
C VAL A 48 14.40 0.52 -3.03
N PRO A 49 14.50 -0.81 -3.21
CA PRO A 49 15.71 -1.55 -2.89
C PRO A 49 16.94 -0.94 -3.58
N GLU A 50 18.10 -0.97 -2.90
CA GLU A 50 19.39 -0.42 -3.36
C GLU A 50 19.42 1.12 -3.46
N ARG A 51 18.32 1.83 -3.22
CA ARG A 51 18.31 3.30 -3.33
C ARG A 51 19.16 3.97 -2.27
N TRP A 52 19.22 3.42 -1.06
CA TRP A 52 19.98 4.00 0.04
C TRP A 52 21.47 4.09 -0.29
N GLU A 53 22.05 2.98 -0.76
CA GLU A 53 23.46 2.90 -1.13
C GLU A 53 23.79 3.75 -2.38
N ASN A 54 22.78 4.07 -3.19
CA ASN A 54 22.89 4.91 -4.39
C ASN A 54 22.32 6.33 -4.19
N SER A 55 22.42 6.87 -2.98
CA SER A 55 21.99 8.24 -2.62
C SER A 55 23.01 8.93 -1.72
N ILE A 56 23.01 10.26 -1.73
CA ILE A 56 23.75 11.05 -0.74
C ILE A 56 23.01 10.93 0.61
N LEU A 57 23.73 10.57 1.66
CA LEU A 57 23.16 10.35 2.98
C LEU A 57 22.94 11.68 3.73
N PRO A 58 21.92 11.77 4.60
CA PRO A 58 21.68 12.97 5.40
C PRO A 58 22.85 13.30 6.32
N SER A 59 23.20 14.59 6.41
CA SER A 59 24.11 15.11 7.43
C SER A 59 23.42 15.21 8.80
N ASP A 60 24.19 15.43 9.87
CA ASP A 60 23.61 15.70 11.20
C ASP A 60 22.69 16.93 11.20
N ASN A 61 23.01 17.95 10.40
CA ASN A 61 22.16 19.13 10.26
C ASN A 61 20.82 18.78 9.60
N ASP A 62 20.83 17.92 8.58
CA ASP A 62 19.60 17.45 7.93
C ASP A 62 18.74 16.63 8.90
N LEU A 63 19.38 15.75 9.69
CA LEU A 63 18.69 14.92 10.69
C LEU A 63 18.09 15.73 11.84
N ASN A 64 18.72 16.84 12.22
CA ASN A 64 18.21 17.73 13.26
C ASN A 64 16.94 18.49 12.80
N ASN A 65 16.76 18.69 11.49
CA ASN A 65 15.60 19.38 10.93
C ASN A 65 14.40 18.47 10.63
N VAL A 66 14.48 17.17 10.97
CA VAL A 66 13.40 16.21 10.75
C VAL A 66 13.07 15.44 12.03
N SER A 67 11.78 15.37 12.37
CA SER A 67 11.29 14.47 13.42
C SER A 67 10.86 13.13 12.82
N ILE A 68 11.32 12.04 13.42
CA ILE A 68 10.87 10.68 13.10
C ILE A 68 10.07 10.17 14.28
N ILE A 69 8.86 9.69 14.00
CA ILE A 69 7.98 9.09 14.99
C ILE A 69 7.95 7.57 14.78
N LYS A 70 8.27 6.83 15.83
CA LYS A 70 8.04 5.38 15.88
C LYS A 70 6.75 5.12 16.66
N ILE A 71 5.98 4.13 16.22
CA ILE A 71 4.75 3.69 16.89
C ILE A 71 4.93 2.22 17.23
N SER A 72 4.82 1.86 18.51
CA SER A 72 4.77 0.45 18.92
C SER A 72 3.48 -0.18 18.42
N ILE A 73 3.50 -1.43 17.98
CA ILE A 73 2.27 -2.13 17.61
C ILE A 73 1.80 -2.90 18.85
N ASP A 74 1.03 -2.24 19.72
CA ASP A 74 0.55 -2.85 20.97
C ASP A 74 -0.70 -3.71 20.70
N LYS A 75 -1.61 -3.19 19.87
CA LYS A 75 -2.80 -3.89 19.40
C LYS A 75 -3.05 -3.54 17.94
N PHE A 76 -3.67 -4.45 17.21
CA PHE A 76 -4.10 -4.18 15.85
C PHE A 76 -5.36 -4.95 15.51
N SER A 77 -6.08 -4.49 14.50
CA SER A 77 -7.17 -5.23 13.87
C SER A 77 -6.96 -5.28 12.36
N ILE A 78 -7.35 -6.39 11.75
CA ILE A 78 -7.27 -6.58 10.30
C ILE A 78 -8.66 -6.92 9.79
N LYS A 79 -9.08 -6.28 8.71
CA LYS A 79 -10.28 -6.66 7.97
C LYS A 79 -9.92 -6.86 6.51
N LYS A 80 -10.29 -8.05 6.01
CA LYS A 80 -10.06 -8.48 4.63
C LYS A 80 -11.40 -8.89 4.02
N ARG A 81 -11.66 -8.44 2.79
CA ARG A 81 -12.72 -8.97 1.93
C ARG A 81 -12.09 -9.38 0.61
N GLU A 82 -12.40 -10.60 0.19
CA GLU A 82 -12.00 -11.17 -1.10
C GLU A 82 -13.17 -11.96 -1.68
N GLY A 83 -13.09 -12.25 -2.99
CA GLY A 83 -14.08 -13.05 -3.70
C GLY A 83 -15.24 -12.23 -4.27
N GLY A 84 -16.09 -12.94 -5.03
CA GLY A 84 -17.17 -12.37 -5.82
C GLY A 84 -18.38 -11.88 -5.03
N PRO A 85 -19.46 -11.49 -5.74
CA PRO A 85 -20.72 -11.10 -5.13
C PRO A 85 -21.37 -12.30 -4.42
N LYS A 86 -22.10 -12.03 -3.34
CA LYS A 86 -22.90 -13.08 -2.69
C LYS A 86 -24.15 -13.31 -3.51
N LEU A 87 -24.41 -14.56 -3.89
CA LEU A 87 -25.66 -14.95 -4.53
C LEU A 87 -26.77 -14.90 -3.49
N ASN A 88 -27.76 -14.03 -3.68
CA ASN A 88 -28.97 -13.99 -2.86
C ASN A 88 -30.12 -14.64 -3.62
N HIS A 89 -30.56 -15.83 -3.18
CA HIS A 89 -31.65 -16.62 -3.81
C HIS A 89 -33.05 -15.97 -3.78
N LYS A 90 -33.19 -14.71 -3.36
CA LYS A 90 -34.48 -14.02 -3.14
C LYS A 90 -34.67 -12.76 -3.98
N SER A 91 -34.10 -12.72 -5.19
CA SER A 91 -34.53 -11.73 -6.17
C SER A 91 -35.88 -12.16 -6.75
N SER A 92 -36.97 -11.60 -6.25
CA SER A 92 -38.33 -11.78 -6.80
C SER A 92 -38.53 -11.08 -8.14
N THR A 93 -37.49 -10.41 -8.67
CA THR A 93 -37.55 -9.67 -9.92
C THR A 93 -37.00 -10.52 -11.05
N ASN A 94 -37.85 -10.80 -12.05
CA ASN A 94 -37.56 -11.40 -13.36
C ASN A 94 -36.58 -10.56 -14.22
N LYS A 95 -35.48 -10.07 -13.65
CA LYS A 95 -34.38 -9.45 -14.39
C LYS A 95 -33.39 -10.53 -14.79
N ASN A 96 -33.84 -11.41 -15.67
CA ASN A 96 -32.97 -12.39 -16.31
C ASN A 96 -31.94 -11.58 -17.10
N ASN A 97 -30.65 -11.65 -16.70
CA ASN A 97 -29.47 -11.07 -17.36
C ASN A 97 -28.83 -9.81 -16.73
N ILE A 98 -28.74 -9.69 -15.41
CA ILE A 98 -27.81 -8.73 -14.76
C ILE A 98 -26.44 -9.41 -14.58
N TRP A 99 -25.38 -8.84 -15.16
CA TRP A 99 -24.02 -9.33 -14.93
C TRP A 99 -23.62 -9.13 -13.46
N SER A 100 -22.99 -10.15 -12.87
CA SER A 100 -22.42 -10.08 -11.53
C SER A 100 -21.01 -10.64 -11.52
N GLY A 101 -20.11 -9.99 -10.78
CA GLY A 101 -18.69 -10.35 -10.78
C GLY A 101 -17.81 -9.37 -10.03
N GLU A 102 -16.51 -9.48 -10.28
CA GLU A 102 -15.47 -8.65 -9.68
C GLU A 102 -14.61 -7.99 -10.76
N ILE A 103 -14.32 -6.70 -10.59
CA ILE A 103 -13.32 -5.97 -11.36
C ILE A 103 -12.09 -5.81 -10.47
N THR A 104 -11.02 -6.55 -10.76
CA THR A 104 -9.77 -6.48 -9.99
C THR A 104 -9.05 -5.14 -10.20
N ILE A 105 -8.54 -4.57 -9.11
CA ILE A 105 -7.69 -3.38 -9.10
C ILE A 105 -6.28 -3.82 -8.71
N LYS A 106 -5.30 -3.51 -9.56
CA LYS A 106 -3.88 -3.77 -9.31
C LYS A 106 -3.12 -2.46 -9.29
N CYS A 107 -2.20 -2.31 -8.32
CA CYS A 107 -1.25 -1.21 -8.28
C CYS A 107 0.11 -1.74 -8.76
N ARG A 108 0.75 -1.03 -9.69
CA ARG A 108 2.06 -1.41 -10.24
C ARG A 108 2.90 -0.15 -10.45
N TYR A 109 4.21 -0.31 -10.45
CA TYR A 109 5.10 0.76 -10.88
C TYR A 109 5.02 0.93 -12.40
N GLU A 110 4.87 2.17 -12.85
CA GLU A 110 4.99 2.53 -14.26
C GLU A 110 6.42 2.93 -14.60
N LYS A 111 6.67 3.20 -15.88
CA LYS A 111 7.97 3.73 -16.32
C LYS A 111 8.27 5.05 -15.57
N PRO A 112 9.48 5.23 -15.00
CA PRO A 112 9.89 6.49 -14.40
C PRO A 112 9.79 7.65 -15.40
N ILE A 113 9.60 8.85 -14.85
CA ILE A 113 9.72 10.09 -15.61
C ILE A 113 11.11 10.65 -15.29
N ASP A 114 12.00 10.63 -16.27
CA ASP A 114 13.40 11.06 -16.14
C ASP A 114 13.88 11.84 -17.37
N ASN A 115 15.04 12.48 -17.22
CA ASN A 115 15.74 13.19 -18.29
C ASN A 115 16.93 12.39 -18.85
N GLU A 116 17.29 11.23 -18.29
CA GLU A 116 18.55 10.50 -18.55
C GLU A 116 18.47 8.97 -18.25
N ASN A 117 19.61 8.27 -18.25
CA ASN A 117 19.76 6.82 -18.08
C ASN A 117 19.23 6.28 -16.72
N ILE A 118 18.24 5.40 -16.79
CA ILE A 118 17.65 4.71 -15.63
C ILE A 118 18.62 3.67 -15.06
N PRO A 119 18.96 3.72 -13.75
CA PRO A 119 19.74 2.67 -13.11
C PRO A 119 19.02 1.31 -13.12
N ASN A 120 19.80 0.22 -13.22
CA ASN A 120 19.24 -1.15 -13.27
C ASN A 120 18.30 -1.48 -12.10
N TYR A 121 18.60 -1.03 -10.88
CA TYR A 121 17.75 -1.29 -9.70
C TYR A 121 16.39 -0.60 -9.77
N ILE A 122 16.29 0.53 -10.49
CA ILE A 122 15.02 1.21 -10.79
C ILE A 122 14.29 0.50 -11.93
N ALA A 123 15.00 0.12 -13.00
CA ALA A 123 14.42 -0.57 -14.14
C ALA A 123 13.71 -1.87 -13.74
N LYS A 124 14.25 -2.60 -12.75
CA LYS A 124 13.64 -3.82 -12.17
C LYS A 124 12.27 -3.59 -11.51
N LEU A 125 11.91 -2.35 -11.16
CA LEU A 125 10.62 -2.04 -10.55
C LEU A 125 9.51 -1.91 -11.60
N ILE A 126 9.83 -1.57 -12.84
CA ILE A 126 8.83 -1.29 -13.89
C ILE A 126 7.92 -2.50 -14.10
N GLY A 127 6.60 -2.27 -14.01
CA GLY A 127 5.58 -3.31 -14.13
C GLY A 127 5.42 -4.20 -12.91
N LYS A 128 6.30 -4.13 -11.90
CA LYS A 128 6.18 -4.90 -10.67
C LYS A 128 4.90 -4.48 -9.93
N GLN A 129 4.09 -5.47 -9.59
CA GLN A 129 2.88 -5.26 -8.81
C GLN A 129 3.22 -5.03 -7.33
N LEU A 130 2.62 -3.98 -6.75
CA LEU A 130 2.62 -3.66 -5.32
C LEU A 130 1.57 -4.48 -4.55
#